data_AF-A0A1C0VJD0-F1
#
_entry.id   AF-A0A1C0VJD0-F1
#
_cell.length_a   1.000
_cell.length_b   1.000
_cell.length_c   1.000
_cell.angle_alpha   90.00
_cell.angle_beta   90.00
_cell.angle_gamma   90.00
#
_symmetry.space_group_name_H-M   'P 1'
#
loop_
_entity.id
_entity.type
_entity.pdbx_description
1 polymer ?
#
loop_
_entity_poly.entity_id
_entity_poly.type
_entity_poly.pdbx_seq_one_letter_code
_entity_poly.pdbx_strand_id
1 'polypeptide(L)'
;MDLNRAKKMKVTQAITSVKYVADAKGNKTDVLVPVEVWEALLASWKEMIDRLEDREDIGIFQEWMQLRQVGQVETISLEDLEQELIADGLV
;
A
#
# COMPACT_ATOMS: atom_id res chain seq x y z
N MET A 1 14.83 5.18 -34.86
CA MET A 1 15.05 5.13 -33.40
C MET A 1 15.75 3.80 -33.10
N ASP A 2 17.05 3.87 -32.84
CA ASP A 2 17.95 2.72 -32.81
C ASP A 2 17.77 1.85 -31.54
N LEU A 3 17.36 0.60 -31.75
CA LEU A 3 17.34 -0.49 -30.74
C LEU A 3 18.73 -0.83 -30.17
N ASN A 4 19.80 -0.22 -30.71
CA ASN A 4 21.18 -0.46 -30.31
C ASN A 4 21.68 0.39 -29.13
N ARG A 5 20.92 1.40 -28.67
CA ARG A 5 21.37 2.27 -27.57
C ARG A 5 21.30 1.61 -26.20
N ALA A 6 20.47 0.58 -26.03
CA ALA A 6 20.37 -0.21 -24.80
C ALA A 6 21.56 -1.17 -24.59
N LYS A 7 22.39 -1.41 -25.62
CA LYS A 7 23.37 -2.51 -25.62
C LYS A 7 24.70 -2.20 -24.92
N LYS A 8 24.87 -1.10 -24.20
CA LYS A 8 26.16 -0.85 -23.50
C LYS A 8 26.06 0.17 -22.35
N MET A 9 25.13 -0.03 -21.41
CA MET A 9 25.30 0.63 -20.11
C MET A 9 26.49 -0.04 -19.41
N LYS A 10 27.54 0.73 -19.12
CA LYS A 10 28.72 0.20 -18.41
C LYS A 10 28.30 -0.14 -16.98
N VAL A 11 28.77 -1.27 -16.44
CA VAL A 11 28.48 -1.72 -15.06
C VAL A 11 28.70 -0.60 -14.03
N THR A 12 29.70 0.27 -14.26
CA THR A 12 30.00 1.43 -13.41
C THR A 12 28.89 2.48 -13.33
N GLN A 13 28.04 2.60 -14.36
CA GLN A 13 26.86 3.48 -14.35
C GLN A 13 25.64 2.79 -13.74
N ALA A 14 25.57 1.45 -13.75
CA ALA A 14 24.51 0.71 -13.08
C ALA A 14 24.64 0.78 -11.54
N ILE A 15 25.87 0.90 -11.03
CA ILE A 15 26.16 0.99 -9.58
C ILE A 15 25.48 2.21 -8.92
N THR A 16 25.27 3.32 -9.63
CA THR A 16 24.58 4.49 -9.06
C THR A 16 23.07 4.29 -8.89
N SER A 17 22.52 3.21 -9.46
CA SER A 17 21.10 2.85 -9.40
C SER A 17 20.82 1.70 -8.43
N VAL A 18 21.83 1.26 -7.67
CA VAL A 18 21.73 0.16 -6.70
C VAL A 18 20.61 0.47 -5.70
N LYS A 19 19.72 -0.52 -5.54
CA LYS A 19 18.66 -0.52 -4.53
C LYS A 19 19.05 -1.54 -3.46
N TYR A 20 18.59 -1.30 -2.23
CA TYR A 20 18.86 -2.19 -1.11
C TYR A 20 17.65 -3.09 -0.90
N VAL A 21 17.90 -4.38 -0.63
CA VAL A 21 16.89 -5.29 -0.07
C VAL A 21 17.28 -5.57 1.38
N ALA A 22 16.30 -5.48 2.28
CA ALA A 22 16.49 -5.84 3.68
C ALA A 22 16.01 -7.28 3.92
N ASP A 23 16.77 -8.06 4.70
CA ASP A 23 16.30 -9.35 5.21
C ASP A 23 15.25 -9.18 6.34
N ALA A 24 14.68 -10.29 6.80
CA ALA A 24 13.70 -10.29 7.89
C ALA A 24 14.25 -9.77 9.24
N LYS A 25 15.58 -9.58 9.35
CA LYS A 25 16.28 -9.04 10.52
C LYS A 25 16.70 -7.58 10.30
N GLY A 26 16.36 -6.97 9.16
CA GLY A 26 16.70 -5.60 8.80
C GLY A 26 18.11 -5.41 8.21
N ASN A 27 18.88 -6.48 7.97
CA ASN A 27 20.19 -6.37 7.35
C ASN A 27 20.04 -6.03 5.87
N LYS A 28 20.70 -4.96 5.43
CA LYS A 28 20.60 -4.45 4.05
C LYS A 28 21.69 -5.07 3.18
N THR A 29 21.30 -5.55 2.01
CA THR A 29 22.23 -6.02 0.97
C THR A 29 22.01 -5.20 -0.29
N ASP A 30 23.11 -4.74 -0.89
CA ASP A 30 23.12 -4.07 -2.19
C ASP A 30 22.74 -5.06 -3.30
N VAL A 31 21.72 -4.71 -4.10
CA VAL A 31 21.32 -5.49 -5.27
C VAL A 31 21.21 -4.64 -6.52
N LEU A 32 21.64 -5.21 -7.64
CA LEU A 32 21.43 -4.64 -8.97
C LEU A 32 20.16 -5.26 -9.56
N VAL A 33 19.15 -4.43 -9.80
CA VAL A 33 17.86 -4.84 -10.36
C VAL A 33 17.61 -4.01 -11.61
N PRO A 34 17.21 -4.62 -12.74
CA PRO A 34 16.74 -3.86 -13.90
C PRO A 34 15.59 -2.94 -13.51
N VAL A 35 15.56 -1.72 -14.07
CA VAL A 35 14.57 -0.71 -13.69
C VAL A 35 13.15 -1.21 -13.91
N GLU A 36 12.91 -1.93 -15.00
CA GLU A 36 11.61 -2.48 -15.36
C GLU A 36 11.14 -3.54 -14.35
N VAL A 37 12.08 -4.34 -13.83
CA VAL A 37 11.80 -5.34 -12.78
C VAL A 37 11.49 -4.65 -11.45
N TRP A 38 12.19 -3.56 -11.13
CA TRP A 38 11.93 -2.77 -9.93
C TRP A 38 10.55 -2.09 -9.98
N GLU A 39 10.18 -1.51 -11.11
CA GLU A 39 8.86 -0.90 -11.31
C GLU A 39 7.73 -1.93 -11.20
N ALA A 40 7.90 -3.11 -11.79
CA ALA A 40 6.93 -4.20 -11.66
C ALA A 40 6.79 -4.68 -10.22
N LEU A 41 7.90 -4.79 -9.47
CA LEU A 41 7.87 -5.16 -8.05
C LEU A 41 7.14 -4.11 -7.21
N LEU A 42 7.42 -2.82 -7.44
CA LEU A 42 6.73 -1.73 -6.74
C LEU A 42 5.22 -1.74 -7.03
N ALA A 43 4.82 -1.95 -8.29
CA ALA A 43 3.41 -2.05 -8.65
C ALA A 43 2.73 -3.23 -7.94
N SER A 44 3.38 -4.39 -7.91
CA SER A 44 2.86 -5.57 -7.21
C SER A 44 2.75 -5.37 -5.71
N TRP A 45 3.70 -4.67 -5.08
CA TRP A 45 3.62 -4.34 -3.66
C TRP A 45 2.50 -3.35 -3.36
N LYS A 46 2.31 -2.33 -4.21
CA LYS A 46 1.20 -1.40 -4.06
C LYS A 46 -0.13 -2.14 -4.12
N GLU A 47 -0.33 -2.97 -5.15
CA GLU A 47 -1.55 -3.78 -5.27
C GLU A 47 -1.77 -4.72 -4.08
N MET A 48 -0.69 -5.30 -3.54
CA MET A 48 -0.78 -6.14 -2.35
C MET A 48 -1.23 -5.35 -1.11
N ILE A 49 -0.72 -4.13 -0.91
CA ILE A 49 -1.15 -3.26 0.19
C ILE A 49 -2.62 -2.90 0.02
N ASP A 50 -3.02 -2.42 -1.16
CA ASP A 50 -4.41 -2.04 -1.45
C ASP A 50 -5.37 -3.21 -1.13
N ARG A 51 -5.01 -4.44 -1.54
CA ARG A 51 -5.81 -5.65 -1.23
C ARG A 51 -5.83 -6.04 0.25
N LEU A 52 -4.78 -5.72 1.00
CA LEU A 52 -4.73 -5.97 2.44
C LEU A 52 -5.63 -4.98 3.17
N GLU A 53 -5.59 -3.70 2.79
CA GLU A 53 -6.49 -2.65 3.30
C GLU A 53 -7.96 -3.01 3.00
N ASP A 54 -8.29 -3.38 1.76
CA ASP A 54 -9.64 -3.84 1.39
C ASP A 54 -10.13 -4.99 2.28
N ARG A 55 -9.23 -5.94 2.59
CA ARG A 55 -9.56 -7.10 3.43
C ARG A 55 -9.78 -6.70 4.89
N GLU A 56 -8.98 -5.76 5.39
CA GLU A 56 -9.13 -5.22 6.73
C GLU A 56 -10.47 -4.48 6.86
N ASP A 57 -10.81 -3.61 5.91
CA ASP A 57 -12.07 -2.87 5.87
C ASP A 57 -13.29 -3.80 5.84
N ILE A 58 -13.25 -4.84 5.01
CA ILE A 58 -14.29 -5.87 4.99
C ILE A 58 -14.40 -6.56 6.34
N GLY A 59 -13.27 -6.86 6.98
CA GLY A 59 -13.23 -7.48 8.31
C GLY A 59 -13.88 -6.60 9.38
N ILE A 60 -13.50 -5.33 9.44
CA ILE A 60 -14.05 -4.33 10.36
C ILE A 60 -15.56 -4.21 10.16
N PHE A 61 -16.02 -4.11 8.91
CA PHE A 61 -17.44 -4.02 8.61
C PHE A 61 -18.21 -5.28 9.04
N GLN A 62 -17.65 -6.46 8.80
CA GLN A 62 -18.27 -7.73 9.20
C GLN A 62 -18.35 -7.87 10.72
N GLU A 63 -17.28 -7.49 11.44
CA GLU A 63 -17.26 -7.48 12.90
C GLU A 63 -18.32 -6.53 13.45
N TRP A 64 -18.39 -5.30 12.94
CA TRP A 64 -19.41 -4.33 13.33
C TRP A 64 -20.83 -4.87 13.08
N MET A 65 -21.06 -5.51 11.93
CA MET A 65 -22.35 -6.15 11.63
C MET A 65 -22.72 -7.26 12.61
N GLN A 66 -21.76 -8.07 13.03
CA GLN A 66 -21.98 -9.11 14.05
C GLN A 66 -22.31 -8.49 15.41
N LEU A 67 -21.55 -7.49 15.84
CA LEU A 67 -21.80 -6.76 17.09
C LEU A 67 -23.19 -6.11 17.08
N ARG A 68 -23.61 -5.58 15.94
CA ARG A 68 -24.94 -4.98 15.78
C ARG A 68 -26.04 -6.03 15.93
N GLN A 69 -25.87 -7.21 15.33
CA GLN A 69 -26.86 -8.28 15.43
C GLN A 69 -27.07 -8.75 16.87
N VAL A 70 -26.03 -8.71 17.70
CA VAL A 70 -26.11 -9.05 19.14
C VAL A 70 -26.43 -7.84 20.03
N GLY A 71 -26.75 -6.69 19.44
CA GLY A 71 -27.15 -5.47 20.15
C GLY A 71 -26.02 -4.79 20.94
N GLN A 72 -24.74 -5.06 20.60
CA GLN A 72 -23.58 -4.47 21.26
C GLN A 72 -23.17 -3.11 20.68
N VAL A 73 -23.63 -2.78 19.47
CA VAL A 73 -23.42 -1.47 18.83
C VAL A 73 -24.73 -0.97 18.23
N GLU A 74 -24.93 0.35 18.27
CA GLU A 74 -26.11 1.02 17.76
C GLU A 74 -25.79 1.83 16.49
N THR A 75 -26.82 2.12 15.70
CA THR A 75 -26.73 3.08 14.59
C THR A 75 -27.24 4.43 15.05
N ILE A 76 -26.53 5.50 14.70
CA ILE A 76 -27.02 6.87 14.87
C ILE A 76 -27.88 7.29 13.66
N SER A 77 -28.75 8.29 13.84
CA SER A 77 -29.49 8.88 12.72
C SER A 77 -28.54 9.71 11.82
N LEU A 78 -28.98 10.02 10.60
CA LEU A 78 -28.22 10.90 9.72
C LEU A 78 -28.12 12.30 10.30
N GLU A 79 -29.20 12.78 10.92
CA GLU A 79 -29.24 14.07 11.60
C GLU A 79 -28.24 14.12 12.76
N ASP A 80 -28.14 13.06 13.57
CA ASP A 80 -27.17 12.98 14.66
C ASP A 80 -25.73 12.96 14.14
N LEU A 81 -25.47 12.21 13.05
CA LEU A 81 -24.16 12.18 12.40
C LEU A 81 -23.75 13.56 11.88
N GLU A 82 -24.67 14.29 11.24
CA GLU A 82 -24.38 15.65 10.76
C GLU A 82 -24.03 16.60 11.92
N GLN A 83 -24.71 16.49 13.06
CA GLN A 83 -24.37 17.30 14.23
C GLN A 83 -23.00 16.94 14.82
N GLU A 84 -22.64 15.66 14.86
CA GLU A 84 -21.31 15.22 15.30
C GLU A 84 -20.20 15.74 14.38
N LEU A 85 -20.38 15.64 13.05
CA LEU A 85 -19.39 16.12 12.08
C LEU A 85 -19.20 17.65 12.16
N ILE A 86 -20.27 18.41 12.37
CA ILE A 86 -20.18 19.86 12.61
C ILE A 86 -19.46 20.15 13.92
N ALA A 87 -19.75 19.41 15.00
CA ALA A 87 -19.10 19.59 16.30
C ALA A 87 -17.59 19.31 16.24
N ASP A 88 -17.18 18.36 15.41
CA ASP A 88 -15.77 18.01 15.17
C ASP A 88 -15.09 18.93 14.14
N GLY A 89 -15.81 19.87 13.53
CA GLY A 89 -15.28 20.83 12.55
C GLY A 89 -14.92 20.19 11.21
N LEU A 90 -15.54 19.06 10.88
CA LEU A 90 -15.33 18.33 9.63
C LEU A 90 -16.28 18.79 8.50
N VAL A 91 -17.31 19.60 8.84
CA VAL A 91 -18.26 20.24 7.93
C VAL A 91 -18.49 21.69 8.35
#